data_AF-A0A378FXX0-F1
#
_entry.id   AF-A0A378FXX0-F1
#
_cell.length_a   1.000
_cell.length_b   1.000
_cell.length_c   1.000
_cell.angle_alpha   90.00
_cell.angle_beta   90.00
_cell.angle_gamma   90.00
#
_symmetry.space_group_name_H-M   'P 1'
#
loop_
_entity.id
_entity.type
_entity.pdbx_description
1 polymer ?
#
loop_
_entity_poly.entity_id
_entity_poly.type
_entity_poly.pdbx_seq_one_letter_code
_entity_poly.pdbx_strand_id
1 'polypeptide(L)'
;METKKNNIEFIPKFEKSFLLPRYWGAWLGVFAFAGIALTPPSFRDPLLGKLGRLVGRLAKSSRRRAQINLLYCFPEKSEYEREAIIDAMYASAPQAMVMMAELGLRDPQKILARVDWQGKAIIDEMQRNNEKVIFLVPHAWGVDIPAMLMASGGQKMAAMFHNQGNPVFDYVWNTVRRRLAGVCTRATMGFKPFIQSVRQGYWGYYLPDQDHGAEHSEFCGFLCHLQGHAAGDWPLNESMPRPRRTAVPGLRWQDASPDGAGAPADGRSAGR
;
A
#
# COMPACT_ATOMS: atom_id res chain seq x y z
N MET A 1 -34.23 -21.32 3.43
CA MET A 1 -34.04 -19.97 2.83
C MET A 1 -32.58 -19.87 2.44
N GLU A 2 -32.24 -20.22 1.20
CA GLU A 2 -30.85 -20.20 0.75
C GLU A 2 -30.33 -18.76 0.73
N THR A 3 -29.33 -18.49 1.55
CA THR A 3 -28.59 -17.23 1.50
C THR A 3 -27.93 -17.12 0.13
N LYS A 4 -28.45 -16.26 -0.76
CA LYS A 4 -27.72 -15.78 -1.93
C LYS A 4 -26.35 -15.31 -1.46
N LYS A 5 -25.31 -16.11 -1.69
CA LYS A 5 -23.91 -15.68 -1.56
C LYS A 5 -23.71 -14.56 -2.57
N ASN A 6 -23.87 -13.31 -2.14
CA ASN A 6 -23.39 -12.19 -2.92
C ASN A 6 -21.87 -12.39 -3.06
N ASN A 7 -21.42 -12.69 -4.28
CA ASN A 7 -20.00 -12.78 -4.64
C ASN A 7 -19.35 -11.40 -4.54
N ILE A 8 -19.19 -10.90 -3.31
CA ILE A 8 -18.52 -9.63 -3.01
C ILE A 8 -16.99 -9.85 -3.11
N GLU A 9 -16.53 -11.07 -2.85
CA GLU A 9 -15.11 -11.44 -2.81
C GLU A 9 -14.59 -11.88 -4.19
N PHE A 10 -13.50 -11.29 -4.64
CA PHE A 10 -12.74 -11.81 -5.77
C PHE A 10 -11.88 -12.99 -5.35
N ILE A 11 -12.08 -14.13 -6.03
CA ILE A 11 -11.28 -15.34 -5.82
C ILE A 11 -10.37 -15.53 -7.04
N PRO A 12 -9.04 -15.42 -6.89
CA PRO A 12 -8.12 -15.71 -7.98
C PRO A 12 -8.22 -17.20 -8.33
N LYS A 13 -8.43 -17.50 -9.63
CA LYS A 13 -8.48 -18.88 -10.14
C LYS A 13 -7.27 -19.13 -11.02
N PHE A 14 -6.61 -20.26 -10.78
CA PHE A 14 -5.54 -20.70 -11.66
C PHE A 14 -6.13 -21.22 -12.96
N GLU A 15 -5.63 -20.74 -14.08
CA GLU A 15 -6.00 -21.25 -15.40
C GLU A 15 -4.84 -22.06 -15.99
N LYS A 16 -5.15 -23.19 -16.63
CA LYS A 16 -4.15 -23.99 -17.35
C LYS A 16 -3.43 -23.19 -18.44
N SER A 17 -4.09 -22.15 -18.98
CA SER A 17 -3.52 -21.21 -19.94
C SER A 17 -2.26 -20.52 -19.41
N PHE A 18 -2.10 -20.39 -18.08
CA PHE A 18 -0.93 -19.77 -17.44
C PHE A 18 0.35 -20.59 -17.61
N LEU A 19 0.26 -21.87 -18.01
CA LEU A 19 1.42 -22.73 -18.27
C LEU A 19 1.95 -22.63 -19.70
N LEU A 20 1.27 -21.89 -20.58
CA LEU A 20 1.68 -21.73 -21.98
C LEU A 20 3.04 -21.02 -22.08
N PRO A 21 3.85 -21.33 -23.11
CA PRO A 21 5.20 -20.76 -23.29
C PRO A 21 5.25 -19.22 -23.23
N ARG A 22 4.18 -18.54 -23.66
CA ARG A 22 4.06 -17.07 -23.58
C ARG A 22 4.18 -16.51 -22.15
N TYR A 23 3.90 -17.32 -21.13
CA TYR A 23 3.92 -16.93 -19.72
C TYR A 23 5.13 -17.47 -18.96
N TRP A 24 6.01 -18.25 -19.58
CA TRP A 24 7.21 -18.78 -18.91
C TRP A 24 8.12 -17.67 -18.39
N GLY A 25 8.26 -16.56 -19.13
CA GLY A 25 8.99 -15.39 -18.65
C GLY A 25 8.37 -14.75 -17.40
N ALA A 26 7.04 -14.74 -17.29
CA ALA A 26 6.36 -14.24 -16.10
C ALA A 26 6.61 -15.15 -14.89
N TRP A 27 6.52 -16.47 -15.07
CA TRP A 27 6.85 -17.44 -14.02
C TRP A 27 8.32 -17.35 -13.58
N LEU A 28 9.25 -17.23 -14.53
CA LEU A 28 10.66 -17.02 -14.22
C LEU A 28 10.84 -15.75 -13.37
N GLY A 29 10.14 -14.66 -13.72
CA GLY A 29 10.11 -13.44 -12.91
C GLY A 29 9.56 -13.66 -11.51
N VAL A 30 8.44 -14.38 -11.37
CA VAL A 30 7.85 -14.74 -10.06
C VAL A 30 8.84 -15.53 -9.21
N PHE A 31 9.47 -16.56 -9.77
CA PHE A 31 10.42 -17.40 -9.03
C PHE A 31 11.70 -16.65 -8.67
N ALA A 32 12.23 -15.81 -9.58
CA ALA A 32 13.37 -14.96 -9.28
C ALA A 32 13.03 -13.99 -8.14
N PHE A 33 11.85 -13.37 -8.19
CA PHE A 33 11.39 -12.45 -7.15
C PHE A 33 11.19 -13.14 -5.79
N ALA A 34 10.60 -14.34 -5.79
CA ALA A 34 10.47 -15.17 -4.61
C ALA A 34 11.84 -15.57 -4.04
N GLY A 35 12.79 -15.93 -4.89
CA GLY A 35 14.18 -16.23 -4.50
C GLY A 35 14.83 -15.06 -3.79
N ILE A 36 14.75 -13.86 -4.36
CA ILE A 36 15.26 -12.62 -3.73
C ILE A 36 14.56 -12.36 -2.39
N ALA A 37 13.24 -12.54 -2.31
CA ALA A 37 12.47 -12.36 -1.07
C ALA A 37 12.87 -13.35 0.04
N LEU A 38 13.45 -14.50 -0.28
CA LEU A 38 13.95 -15.46 0.69
C LEU A 38 15.38 -15.17 1.17
N THR A 39 16.12 -14.30 0.46
CA THR A 39 17.47 -13.88 0.89
C THR A 39 17.41 -12.91 2.06
N PRO A 40 18.43 -12.89 2.95
CA PRO A 40 18.49 -11.95 4.07
C PRO A 40 18.41 -10.47 3.61
N PRO A 41 17.56 -9.66 4.26
CA PRO A 41 17.39 -8.22 4.01
C PRO A 41 18.72 -7.44 3.97
N SER A 42 19.62 -7.73 4.91
CA SER A 42 20.93 -7.07 5.04
C SER A 42 21.81 -7.20 3.79
N PHE A 43 21.65 -8.28 3.02
CA PHE A 43 22.39 -8.48 1.77
C PHE A 43 21.65 -7.88 0.57
N ARG A 44 20.34 -8.14 0.46
CA ARG A 44 19.58 -7.80 -0.74
C ARG A 44 19.20 -6.32 -0.80
N ASP A 45 18.86 -5.69 0.33
CA ASP A 45 18.25 -4.35 0.32
C ASP A 45 19.22 -3.25 -0.13
N PRO A 46 20.52 -3.29 0.22
CA PRO A 46 21.51 -2.37 -0.37
C PRO A 46 21.68 -2.55 -1.88
N LEU A 47 21.62 -3.79 -2.37
CA LEU A 47 21.71 -4.10 -3.81
C LEU A 47 20.48 -3.62 -4.56
N LEU A 48 19.30 -3.87 -4.00
CA LEU A 48 18.01 -3.39 -4.52
C LEU A 48 17.97 -1.86 -4.54
N GLY A 49 18.48 -1.19 -3.50
CA GLY A 49 18.57 0.27 -3.46
C GLY A 49 19.45 0.84 -4.57
N LYS A 50 20.62 0.25 -4.80
CA LYS A 50 21.52 0.64 -5.91
C LYS A 50 20.87 0.40 -7.28
N LEU A 51 20.27 -0.77 -7.47
CA LEU A 51 19.58 -1.14 -8.70
C LEU A 51 18.39 -0.20 -8.96
N GLY A 52 17.59 0.08 -7.94
CA GLY A 52 16.45 0.99 -7.98
C GLY A 52 16.86 2.38 -8.44
N ARG A 53 17.93 2.95 -7.85
CA ARG A 53 18.49 4.24 -8.29
C ARG A 53 18.92 4.21 -9.75
N LEU A 54 19.64 3.16 -10.18
CA LEU A 54 20.10 3.03 -11.55
C LEU A 54 18.93 2.99 -12.54
N VAL A 55 17.93 2.15 -12.27
CA VAL A 55 16.71 2.05 -13.08
C VAL A 55 15.95 3.37 -13.09
N GLY A 56 15.85 4.04 -11.94
CA GLY A 56 15.19 5.34 -11.80
C GLY A 56 15.84 6.47 -12.63
N ARG A 57 17.14 6.39 -12.89
CA ARG A 57 17.84 7.32 -13.80
C ARG A 57 17.53 7.05 -15.27
N LEU A 58 17.25 5.80 -15.62
CA LEU A 58 16.86 5.41 -16.99
C LEU A 58 15.37 5.66 -17.27
N ALA A 59 14.52 5.69 -16.24
CA ALA A 59 13.07 5.85 -16.32
C ALA A 59 12.62 7.30 -16.61
N LYS A 60 13.10 7.91 -17.72
CA LYS A 60 12.93 9.34 -18.06
C LYS A 60 11.51 9.89 -17.89
N SER A 61 10.48 9.17 -18.36
CA SER A 61 9.08 9.63 -18.28
C SER A 61 8.55 9.66 -16.84
N SER A 62 8.82 8.60 -16.06
CA SER A 62 8.37 8.52 -14.67
C SER A 62 9.14 9.51 -13.79
N ARG A 63 10.45 9.65 -14.03
CA ARG A 63 11.29 10.63 -13.33
C ARG A 63 10.82 12.06 -13.57
N ARG A 64 10.52 12.42 -14.82
CA ARG A 64 9.97 13.74 -15.18
C ARG A 64 8.66 14.04 -14.44
N ARG A 65 7.76 13.05 -14.30
CA ARG A 65 6.52 13.23 -13.52
C ARG A 65 6.81 13.48 -12.05
N ALA A 66 7.75 12.73 -11.46
CA ALA A 66 8.14 12.94 -10.07
C ALA A 66 8.75 14.33 -9.84
N GLN A 67 9.60 14.82 -10.75
CA GLN A 67 10.14 16.18 -10.72
C GLN A 67 9.05 17.25 -10.73
N ILE A 68 8.09 17.14 -11.66
CA ILE A 68 6.97 18.07 -11.78
C ILE A 68 6.11 18.05 -10.52
N ASN A 69 5.77 16.87 -10.01
CA ASN A 69 4.98 16.75 -8.78
C ASN A 69 5.69 17.38 -7.59
N LEU A 70 7.00 17.14 -7.43
CA LEU A 70 7.77 17.74 -6.33
C LEU A 70 7.95 19.25 -6.50
N LEU A 71 8.03 19.76 -7.74
CA LEU A 71 8.06 21.21 -7.99
C LEU A 71 6.77 21.88 -7.50
N TYR A 72 5.62 21.26 -7.75
CA TYR A 72 4.32 21.79 -7.33
C TYR A 72 4.04 21.59 -5.84
N CYS A 73 4.50 20.48 -5.25
CA CYS A 73 4.26 20.15 -3.84
C CYS A 73 5.25 20.83 -2.90
N PHE A 74 6.48 21.06 -3.36
CA PHE A 74 7.60 21.58 -2.58
C PHE A 74 8.39 22.62 -3.41
N PRO A 75 7.75 23.76 -3.75
CA PRO A 75 8.40 24.80 -4.54
C PRO A 75 9.65 25.38 -3.87
N GLU A 76 9.72 25.34 -2.55
CA GLU A 76 10.84 25.82 -1.73
C GLU A 76 12.10 24.97 -1.84
N LYS A 77 11.99 23.71 -2.30
CA LYS A 77 13.15 22.82 -2.46
C LYS A 77 13.91 23.15 -3.74
N SER A 78 15.23 23.12 -3.66
CA SER A 78 16.09 23.21 -4.84
C SER A 78 15.90 22.01 -5.77
N GLU A 79 16.32 22.16 -7.03
CA GLU A 79 16.34 21.04 -7.98
C GLU A 79 17.15 19.86 -7.46
N TYR A 80 18.31 20.12 -6.84
CA TYR A 80 19.16 19.10 -6.25
C TYR A 80 18.44 18.31 -5.14
N GLU A 81 17.75 19.00 -4.23
CA GLU A 81 16.98 18.34 -3.16
C GLU A 81 15.84 17.49 -3.72
N ARG A 82 15.12 18.00 -4.74
CA ARG A 82 14.07 17.22 -5.43
C ARG A 82 14.65 15.97 -6.10
N GLU A 83 15.79 16.08 -6.78
CA GLU A 83 16.47 14.93 -7.37
C GLU A 83 16.92 13.91 -6.33
N ALA A 84 17.43 14.35 -5.17
CA ALA A 84 17.80 13.48 -4.07
C ALA A 84 16.59 12.71 -3.51
N ILE A 85 15.43 13.37 -3.38
CA ILE A 85 14.17 12.73 -2.98
C ILE A 85 13.76 11.66 -4.01
N ILE A 86 13.86 11.97 -5.30
CA ILE A 86 13.50 11.02 -6.36
C ILE A 86 14.44 9.81 -6.37
N ASP A 87 15.74 10.02 -6.20
CA ASP A 87 16.72 8.92 -6.10
C ASP A 87 16.46 8.05 -4.85
N ALA A 88 16.09 8.65 -3.72
CA ALA A 88 15.70 7.92 -2.52
C ALA A 88 14.39 7.12 -2.71
N MET A 89 13.40 7.70 -3.38
CA MET A 89 12.15 7.04 -3.75
C MET A 89 12.42 5.80 -4.61
N TYR A 90 13.24 5.93 -5.67
CA TYR A 90 13.59 4.81 -6.54
C TYR A 90 14.45 3.76 -5.84
N ALA A 91 15.28 4.13 -4.87
CA ALA A 91 16.00 3.16 -4.04
C ALA A 91 15.04 2.31 -3.19
N SER A 92 13.99 2.94 -2.65
CA SER A 92 13.06 2.32 -1.71
C SER A 92 12.02 1.42 -2.39
N ALA A 93 11.66 1.74 -3.63
CA ALA A 93 10.65 1.00 -4.40
C ALA A 93 10.89 -0.53 -4.46
N PRO A 94 12.05 -1.02 -4.94
CA PRO A 94 12.30 -2.46 -5.01
C PRO A 94 12.40 -3.12 -3.63
N GLN A 95 12.89 -2.41 -2.61
CA GLN A 95 12.95 -2.93 -1.23
C GLN A 95 11.54 -3.19 -0.69
N ALA A 96 10.63 -2.23 -0.86
CA ALA A 96 9.23 -2.37 -0.47
C ALA A 96 8.53 -3.52 -1.22
N MET A 97 8.76 -3.62 -2.54
CA MET A 97 8.19 -4.71 -3.34
C MET A 97 8.68 -6.08 -2.85
N VAL A 98 9.97 -6.24 -2.58
CA VAL A 98 10.54 -7.51 -2.10
C VAL A 98 10.06 -7.83 -0.69
N MET A 99 9.91 -6.83 0.18
CA MET A 99 9.33 -7.02 1.51
C MET A 99 7.88 -7.52 1.45
N MET A 100 7.07 -6.99 0.53
CA MET A 100 5.71 -7.48 0.31
C MET A 100 5.70 -8.95 -0.15
N ALA A 101 6.60 -9.33 -1.06
CA ALA A 101 6.75 -10.74 -1.43
C ALA A 101 7.24 -11.60 -0.26
N GLU A 102 8.19 -11.11 0.54
CA GLU A 102 8.67 -11.84 1.72
C GLU A 102 7.52 -12.07 2.71
N LEU A 103 6.68 -11.07 2.95
CA LEU A 103 5.49 -11.18 3.79
C LEU A 103 4.49 -12.20 3.24
N GLY A 104 4.36 -12.31 1.91
CA GLY A 104 3.56 -13.34 1.23
C GLY A 104 4.07 -14.78 1.36
N LEU A 105 5.38 -14.94 1.51
CA LEU A 105 6.06 -16.24 1.46
C LEU A 105 6.49 -16.76 2.84
N ARG A 106 6.80 -15.87 3.79
CA ARG A 106 7.36 -16.21 5.10
C ARG A 106 6.36 -15.94 6.23
N ASP A 107 6.77 -16.31 7.44
CA ASP A 107 6.08 -15.95 8.66
C ASP A 107 6.08 -14.41 8.85
N PRO A 108 4.90 -13.78 8.92
CA PRO A 108 4.76 -12.34 9.20
C PRO A 108 5.51 -11.86 10.43
N GLN A 109 5.75 -12.71 11.44
CA GLN A 109 6.49 -12.34 12.65
C GLN A 109 7.93 -11.88 12.36
N LYS A 110 8.59 -12.45 11.34
CA LYS A 110 9.94 -12.02 10.92
C LYS A 110 9.96 -10.63 10.29
N ILE A 111 8.83 -10.22 9.72
CA ILE A 111 8.65 -8.88 9.15
C ILE A 111 8.32 -7.92 10.28
N LEU A 112 7.40 -8.27 11.17
CA LEU A 112 6.99 -7.45 12.32
C LEU A 112 8.18 -6.99 13.17
N ALA A 113 9.20 -7.83 13.35
CA ALA A 113 10.42 -7.47 14.09
C ALA A 113 11.24 -6.32 13.45
N ARG A 114 11.00 -5.99 12.18
CA ARG A 114 11.69 -4.92 11.42
C ARG A 114 10.78 -3.74 11.10
N VAL A 115 9.60 -3.71 11.72
CA VAL A 115 8.55 -2.75 11.42
C VAL A 115 8.34 -1.87 12.63
N ASP A 116 8.40 -0.56 12.40
CA ASP A 116 8.09 0.44 13.41
C ASP A 116 6.69 1.01 13.18
N TRP A 117 5.78 0.74 14.12
CA TRP A 117 4.40 1.21 14.07
C TRP A 117 4.27 2.54 14.80
N GLN A 118 4.05 3.60 14.03
CA GLN A 118 3.68 4.89 14.58
C GLN A 118 2.16 4.88 14.86
N GLY A 119 1.75 5.31 16.06
CA GLY A 119 0.32 5.40 16.40
C GLY A 119 -0.42 4.07 16.60
N LYS A 120 0.29 2.94 16.82
CA LYS A 120 -0.32 1.61 17.03
C LYS A 120 -1.41 1.58 18.10
N ALA A 121 -1.24 2.36 19.17
CA ALA A 121 -2.21 2.43 20.27
C ALA A 121 -3.63 2.82 19.80
N ILE A 122 -3.74 3.66 18.76
CA ILE A 122 -5.02 4.07 18.18
C ILE A 122 -5.69 2.89 17.49
N ILE A 123 -4.91 2.11 16.74
CA ILE A 123 -5.38 0.90 16.05
C ILE A 123 -5.84 -0.14 17.09
N ASP A 124 -5.05 -0.34 18.14
CA ASP A 124 -5.37 -1.29 19.21
C ASP A 124 -6.61 -0.88 20.02
N GLU A 125 -6.84 0.42 20.23
CA GLU A 125 -8.09 0.95 20.81
C GLU A 125 -9.29 0.65 19.92
N MET A 126 -9.22 1.00 18.62
CA MET A 126 -10.29 0.74 17.67
C MET A 126 -10.63 -0.74 17.56
N GLN A 127 -9.62 -1.61 17.60
CA GLN A 127 -9.80 -3.05 17.58
C GLN A 127 -10.49 -3.55 18.86
N ARG A 128 -10.05 -3.12 20.05
CA ARG A 128 -10.67 -3.49 21.33
C ARG A 128 -12.12 -3.02 21.42
N ASN A 129 -12.43 -1.85 20.88
CA ASN A 129 -13.78 -1.28 20.86
C ASN A 129 -14.68 -1.88 19.76
N ASN A 130 -14.15 -2.78 18.93
CA ASN A 130 -14.85 -3.36 17.78
C ASN A 130 -15.42 -2.27 16.82
N GLU A 131 -14.64 -1.21 16.60
CA GLU A 131 -15.02 -0.11 15.74
C GLU A 131 -14.96 -0.50 14.26
N LYS A 132 -15.87 0.09 13.45
CA LYS A 132 -15.84 -0.02 12.00
C LYS A 132 -14.92 1.06 11.44
N VAL A 133 -13.75 0.66 10.97
CA VAL A 133 -12.70 1.59 10.52
C VAL A 133 -12.60 1.63 9.00
N ILE A 134 -12.38 2.81 8.45
CA ILE A 134 -11.94 3.00 7.06
C ILE A 134 -10.62 3.77 7.10
N PHE A 135 -9.55 3.13 6.63
CA PHE A 135 -8.26 3.76 6.43
C PHE A 135 -8.25 4.51 5.11
N LEU A 136 -7.84 5.78 5.17
CA LEU A 136 -7.54 6.61 4.01
C LEU A 136 -6.03 6.64 3.86
N VAL A 137 -5.50 6.02 2.80
CA VAL A 137 -4.06 5.79 2.64
C VAL A 137 -3.60 6.31 1.29
N PRO A 138 -2.49 7.06 1.21
CA PRO A 138 -1.95 7.48 -0.07
C PRO A 138 -1.32 6.30 -0.83
N HIS A 139 -1.28 6.39 -2.16
CA HIS A 139 -0.51 5.46 -2.98
C HIS A 139 0.99 5.64 -2.71
N ALA A 140 1.57 4.68 -1.99
CA ALA A 140 2.99 4.57 -1.72
C ALA A 140 3.52 3.17 -2.07
N TRP A 141 4.83 3.01 -2.25
CA TRP A 141 5.43 1.74 -2.67
C TRP A 141 5.13 0.56 -1.74
N GLY A 142 5.01 0.83 -0.44
CA GLY A 142 4.73 -0.16 0.59
C GLY A 142 3.28 -0.22 1.05
N VAL A 143 2.33 0.29 0.26
CA VAL A 143 0.94 0.51 0.70
C VAL A 143 0.22 -0.76 1.16
N ASP A 144 0.53 -1.92 0.58
CA ASP A 144 -0.12 -3.18 1.00
C ASP A 144 0.47 -3.74 2.33
N ILE A 145 1.69 -3.34 2.73
CA ILE A 145 2.37 -3.87 3.94
C ILE A 145 1.53 -3.66 5.21
N PRO A 146 1.08 -2.44 5.57
CA PRO A 146 0.20 -2.22 6.72
C PRO A 146 -1.00 -3.16 6.77
N ALA A 147 -1.71 -3.28 5.64
CA ALA A 147 -2.93 -4.07 5.53
C ALA A 147 -2.63 -5.57 5.69
N MET A 148 -1.57 -6.06 5.03
CA MET A 148 -1.11 -7.45 5.14
C MET A 148 -0.67 -7.80 6.56
N LEU A 149 0.01 -6.89 7.27
CA LEU A 149 0.41 -7.12 8.65
C LEU A 149 -0.79 -7.14 9.61
N MET A 150 -1.72 -6.18 9.49
CA MET A 150 -2.94 -6.19 10.30
C MET A 150 -3.76 -7.45 10.10
N ALA A 151 -3.93 -7.89 8.85
CA ALA A 151 -4.68 -9.11 8.59
C ALA A 151 -3.93 -10.39 8.94
N SER A 152 -2.60 -10.39 8.89
CA SER A 152 -1.81 -11.47 9.51
C SER A 152 -2.00 -11.56 11.03
N GLY A 153 -2.29 -10.44 11.69
CA GLY A 153 -2.67 -10.36 13.10
C GLY A 153 -4.14 -10.72 13.39
N GLY A 154 -4.90 -11.17 12.38
CA GLY A 154 -6.28 -11.61 12.51
C GLY A 154 -7.34 -10.55 12.21
N GLN A 155 -6.94 -9.32 11.85
CA GLN A 155 -7.90 -8.28 11.46
C GLN A 155 -8.50 -8.59 10.08
N LYS A 156 -9.82 -8.46 9.95
CA LYS A 156 -10.48 -8.65 8.65
C LYS A 156 -10.36 -7.36 7.85
N MET A 157 -9.67 -7.39 6.71
CA MET A 157 -9.50 -6.21 5.84
C MET A 157 -10.35 -6.33 4.56
N ALA A 158 -10.86 -5.20 4.09
CA ALA A 158 -11.54 -5.06 2.82
C ALA A 158 -10.81 -4.01 2.00
N ALA A 159 -10.33 -4.36 0.81
CA ALA A 159 -9.60 -3.46 -0.07
C ALA A 159 -10.17 -3.48 -1.49
N MET A 160 -10.09 -2.34 -2.18
CA MET A 160 -10.39 -2.23 -3.61
C MET A 160 -9.12 -2.36 -4.44
N PHE A 161 -9.16 -3.09 -5.56
CA PHE A 161 -8.00 -3.25 -6.42
C PHE A 161 -8.34 -3.24 -7.92
N HIS A 162 -7.34 -2.89 -8.73
CA HIS A 162 -7.35 -3.01 -10.18
C HIS A 162 -6.55 -4.25 -10.61
N ASN A 163 -7.02 -4.93 -11.67
CA ASN A 163 -6.32 -6.10 -12.21
C ASN A 163 -4.97 -5.68 -12.81
N GLN A 164 -3.96 -6.54 -12.68
CA GLN A 164 -2.66 -6.34 -13.34
C GLN A 164 -2.73 -6.74 -14.81
N GLY A 165 -1.89 -6.13 -15.64
CA GLY A 165 -1.88 -6.37 -17.08
C GLY A 165 -1.45 -7.80 -17.48
N ASN A 166 -0.59 -8.44 -16.68
CA ASN A 166 -0.17 -9.82 -16.90
C ASN A 166 -0.99 -10.78 -16.01
N PRO A 167 -1.73 -11.75 -16.59
CA PRO A 167 -2.57 -12.67 -15.82
C PRO A 167 -1.84 -13.51 -14.76
N VAL A 168 -0.57 -13.87 -15.00
CA VAL A 168 0.23 -14.65 -14.03
C VAL A 168 0.57 -13.80 -12.81
N PHE A 169 1.05 -12.57 -13.02
CA PHE A 169 1.32 -11.66 -11.92
C PHE A 169 0.04 -11.30 -11.16
N ASP A 170 -1.06 -11.08 -11.86
CA ASP A 170 -2.37 -10.84 -11.25
C ASP A 170 -2.80 -12.02 -10.37
N TYR A 171 -2.73 -13.25 -10.88
CA TYR A 171 -3.07 -14.45 -10.14
C TYR A 171 -2.22 -14.62 -8.88
N VAL A 172 -0.89 -14.53 -9.00
CA VAL A 172 0.04 -14.70 -7.87
C VAL A 172 -0.20 -13.62 -6.82
N TRP A 173 -0.30 -12.35 -7.24
CA TRP A 173 -0.47 -11.24 -6.33
C TRP A 173 -1.81 -11.26 -5.60
N ASN A 174 -2.90 -11.55 -6.30
CA ASN A 174 -4.22 -11.68 -5.68
C ASN A 174 -4.30 -12.92 -4.76
N THR A 175 -3.53 -13.98 -5.05
CA THR A 175 -3.42 -15.14 -4.15
C THR A 175 -2.73 -14.75 -2.83
N VAL A 176 -1.66 -13.95 -2.90
CA VAL A 176 -0.97 -13.41 -1.72
C VAL A 176 -1.90 -12.48 -0.94
N ARG A 177 -2.55 -11.52 -1.61
CA ARG A 177 -3.51 -10.60 -0.97
C ARG A 177 -4.65 -11.35 -0.30
N ARG A 178 -5.23 -12.36 -0.94
CA ARG A 178 -6.30 -13.16 -0.34
C ARG A 178 -5.84 -13.87 0.92
N ARG A 179 -4.64 -14.46 0.90
CA ARG A 179 -4.04 -15.12 2.07
C ARG A 179 -3.85 -14.15 3.23
N LEU A 180 -3.50 -12.90 2.94
CA LEU A 180 -3.02 -11.94 3.93
C LEU A 180 -3.93 -10.76 4.22
N ALA A 181 -5.02 -10.54 3.49
CA ALA A 181 -5.92 -9.39 3.64
C ALA A 181 -7.40 -9.77 3.81
N GLY A 182 -7.79 -11.03 3.64
CA GLY A 182 -9.19 -11.44 3.74
C GLY A 182 -9.96 -11.19 2.44
N VAL A 183 -10.77 -10.12 2.36
CA VAL A 183 -11.69 -9.87 1.23
C VAL A 183 -11.17 -8.77 0.30
N CYS A 184 -11.00 -9.10 -0.97
CA CYS A 184 -10.64 -8.15 -2.02
C CYS A 184 -11.83 -7.93 -2.96
N THR A 185 -12.21 -6.67 -3.14
CA THR A 185 -13.28 -6.25 -4.06
C THR A 185 -12.64 -5.61 -5.28
N ARG A 186 -13.03 -6.02 -6.48
CA ARG A 186 -12.52 -5.38 -7.71
C ARG A 186 -13.08 -3.96 -7.83
N ALA A 187 -12.24 -2.98 -8.16
CA ALA A 187 -12.63 -1.58 -8.30
C ALA A 187 -13.76 -1.38 -9.33
N THR A 188 -13.80 -2.20 -10.39
CA THR A 188 -14.87 -2.17 -11.40
C THR A 188 -16.26 -2.55 -10.86
N MET A 189 -16.36 -3.14 -9.66
CA MET A 189 -17.64 -3.43 -9.02
C MET A 189 -18.22 -2.23 -8.25
N GLY A 190 -17.52 -1.09 -8.28
CA GLY A 190 -17.93 0.15 -7.63
C GLY A 190 -17.72 0.15 -6.12
N PHE A 191 -18.16 1.24 -5.48
CA PHE A 191 -17.91 1.50 -4.06
C PHE A 191 -18.91 0.81 -3.11
N LYS A 192 -20.12 0.49 -3.59
CA LYS A 192 -21.19 -0.13 -2.77
C LYS A 192 -20.76 -1.47 -2.13
N PRO A 193 -20.13 -2.42 -2.86
CA PRO A 193 -19.69 -3.68 -2.26
C PRO A 193 -18.61 -3.48 -1.19
N PHE A 194 -17.74 -2.47 -1.34
CA PHE A 194 -16.74 -2.12 -0.33
C PHE A 194 -17.38 -1.66 0.98
N ILE A 195 -18.35 -0.73 0.91
CA ILE A 195 -19.10 -0.29 2.10
C ILE A 195 -19.88 -1.44 2.74
N GLN A 196 -20.41 -2.37 1.93
CA GLN A 196 -21.07 -3.56 2.45
C GLN A 196 -20.11 -4.44 3.26
N SER A 197 -18.87 -4.66 2.80
CA SER A 197 -17.85 -5.37 3.58
C SER A 197 -17.54 -4.66 4.89
N VAL A 198 -17.41 -3.33 4.89
CA VAL A 198 -17.19 -2.56 6.13
C VAL A 198 -18.35 -2.73 7.10
N ARG A 199 -19.59 -2.72 6.60
CA ARG A 199 -20.79 -2.97 7.42
C ARG A 199 -20.81 -4.35 8.06
N GLN A 200 -20.23 -5.35 7.40
CA GLN A 200 -20.07 -6.74 7.89
C GLN A 200 -18.93 -6.91 8.91
N GLY A 201 -18.24 -5.83 9.29
CA GLY A 201 -17.18 -5.86 10.30
C GLY A 201 -15.77 -6.00 9.74
N TYR A 202 -15.59 -5.83 8.42
CA TYR A 202 -14.26 -5.66 7.85
C TYR A 202 -13.79 -4.21 8.07
N TRP A 203 -12.49 -4.01 8.20
CA TRP A 203 -11.88 -2.69 8.11
C TRP A 203 -11.61 -2.34 6.65
N GLY A 204 -12.09 -1.17 6.22
CA GLY A 204 -11.93 -0.70 4.86
C GLY A 204 -10.54 -0.10 4.64
N TYR A 205 -9.90 -0.41 3.53
CA TYR A 205 -8.61 0.15 3.11
C TYR A 205 -8.79 0.85 1.76
N TYR A 206 -8.84 2.18 1.77
CA TYR A 206 -9.20 2.99 0.61
C TYR A 206 -8.11 4.04 0.30
N LEU A 207 -7.81 4.21 -0.98
CA LEU A 207 -6.76 5.10 -1.46
C LEU A 207 -7.39 6.24 -2.28
N PRO A 208 -7.62 7.43 -1.69
CA PRO A 208 -8.40 8.52 -2.28
C PRO A 208 -7.58 9.51 -3.13
N ASP A 209 -6.29 9.28 -3.33
CA ASP A 209 -5.33 10.25 -3.86
C ASP A 209 -5.15 10.23 -5.39
N GLN A 210 -5.99 9.48 -6.10
CA GLN A 210 -6.04 9.50 -7.58
C GLN A 210 -7.21 10.32 -8.10
N ASP A 211 -6.97 11.00 -9.22
CA ASP A 211 -7.96 11.73 -10.00
C ASP A 211 -8.69 10.76 -10.94
N HIS A 212 -10.02 10.76 -10.88
CA HIS A 212 -10.88 9.91 -11.71
C HIS A 212 -11.51 10.66 -12.89
N GLY A 213 -11.00 11.87 -13.20
CA GLY A 213 -11.54 12.79 -14.19
C GLY A 213 -12.39 13.87 -13.53
N ALA A 214 -12.50 15.02 -14.21
CA ALA A 214 -13.19 16.21 -13.67
C ALA A 214 -14.69 15.98 -13.39
N GLU A 215 -15.35 15.08 -14.14
CA GLU A 215 -16.76 14.74 -13.95
C GLU A 215 -17.01 13.89 -12.68
N HIS A 216 -15.96 13.29 -12.15
CA HIS A 216 -16.00 12.39 -10.99
C HIS A 216 -14.99 12.83 -9.94
N SER A 217 -14.63 14.12 -9.91
CA SER A 217 -13.66 14.66 -8.95
C SER A 217 -14.11 15.97 -8.31
N GLU A 218 -13.93 16.05 -7.00
CA GLU A 218 -14.11 17.28 -6.22
C GLU A 218 -12.71 17.88 -6.09
N PHE A 219 -12.55 19.12 -6.52
CA PHE A 219 -11.28 19.81 -6.45
C PHE A 219 -11.11 20.40 -5.06
N CYS A 220 -10.15 19.87 -4.31
CA CYS A 220 -9.76 20.40 -3.01
C CYS A 220 -8.27 20.77 -3.00
N GLY A 221 -7.88 21.62 -2.06
CA GLY A 221 -6.47 21.97 -1.87
C GLY A 221 -5.67 20.75 -1.43
N PHE A 222 -4.73 20.33 -2.26
CA PHE A 222 -3.75 19.29 -1.96
C PHE A 222 -2.36 19.92 -1.91
N LEU A 223 -1.81 20.03 -0.70
CA LEU A 223 -0.57 20.75 -0.40
C LEU A 223 -0.66 22.21 -0.88
N CYS A 224 -0.11 22.52 -2.06
CA CYS A 224 -0.04 23.88 -2.62
C CYS A 224 -0.90 24.08 -3.88
N HIS A 225 -1.60 23.06 -4.37
CA HIS A 225 -2.37 23.10 -5.62
C HIS A 225 -3.75 22.47 -5.46
N LEU A 226 -4.66 22.75 -6.41
CA LEU A 226 -5.92 22.03 -6.50
C LEU A 226 -5.68 20.68 -7.18
N GLN A 227 -6.11 19.60 -6.53
CA GLN A 227 -6.09 18.27 -7.10
C GLN A 227 -7.51 17.72 -7.15
N GLY A 228 -7.86 17.08 -8.27
CA GLY A 228 -9.09 16.30 -8.37
C GLY A 228 -8.94 15.03 -7.54
N HIS A 229 -9.79 14.88 -6.52
CA HIS A 229 -9.96 13.63 -5.79
C HIS A 229 -11.32 13.06 -6.15
N ALA A 230 -11.44 11.74 -6.24
CA ALA A 230 -12.71 11.06 -6.55
C ALA A 230 -13.92 11.71 -5.84
N ALA A 231 -14.71 12.50 -6.57
CA ALA A 231 -16.06 12.87 -6.21
C ALA A 231 -16.96 11.76 -6.72
N GLY A 232 -17.30 10.89 -5.81
CA GLY A 232 -18.27 9.85 -6.06
C GLY A 232 -18.99 9.50 -4.78
N ASP A 233 -20.23 9.96 -4.67
CA ASP A 233 -21.30 9.30 -3.93
C ASP A 233 -20.89 8.73 -2.57
N TRP A 234 -20.33 9.56 -1.69
CA TRP A 234 -20.14 9.18 -0.30
C TRP A 234 -21.52 9.11 0.36
N PRO A 235 -22.12 7.92 0.61
CA PRO A 235 -23.46 7.83 1.15
C PRO A 235 -23.40 7.95 2.68
N LEU A 236 -22.48 8.75 3.23
CA LEU A 236 -22.47 9.04 4.66
C LEU A 236 -23.42 10.17 5.04
N ASN A 237 -24.16 10.77 4.11
CA ASN A 237 -24.99 11.91 4.47
C ASN A 237 -26.26 11.55 5.26
N GLU A 238 -26.71 10.28 5.27
CA GLU A 238 -27.97 9.96 5.99
C GLU A 238 -27.98 8.64 6.79
N SER A 239 -27.08 7.68 6.55
CA SER A 239 -27.22 6.31 7.12
C SER A 239 -26.08 5.81 8.01
N MET A 240 -25.07 6.63 8.30
CA MET A 240 -23.99 6.28 9.23
C MET A 240 -23.82 7.38 10.28
N PRO A 241 -23.67 7.04 11.58
CA PRO A 241 -23.29 8.03 12.58
C PRO A 241 -22.00 8.74 12.15
N ARG A 242 -21.89 10.05 12.42
CA ARG A 242 -20.74 10.86 11.99
C ARG A 242 -19.43 10.15 12.37
N PRO A 243 -18.59 9.77 11.40
CA PRO A 243 -17.39 9.00 11.70
C PRO A 243 -16.41 9.84 12.54
N ARG A 244 -15.86 9.24 13.60
CA ARG A 244 -14.72 9.79 14.33
C ARG A 244 -13.54 9.88 13.34
N ARG A 245 -13.11 11.09 13.02
CA ARG A 245 -11.95 11.32 12.14
C ARG A 245 -10.70 11.39 13.01
N THR A 246 -9.80 10.43 12.86
CA THR A 246 -8.52 10.37 13.57
C THR A 246 -7.40 10.22 12.55
N ALA A 247 -6.43 11.14 12.55
CA ALA A 247 -5.22 10.98 11.76
C ALA A 247 -4.25 10.07 12.52
N VAL A 248 -3.79 9.00 11.85
CA VAL A 248 -2.80 8.07 12.40
C VAL A 248 -1.55 8.14 11.50
N PRO A 249 -0.37 8.46 12.05
CA PRO A 249 0.87 8.37 11.30
C PRO A 249 1.11 6.94 10.80
N GLY A 250 1.61 6.78 9.58
CA GLY A 250 1.82 5.46 8.96
C GLY A 250 3.03 4.68 9.50
N LEU A 251 3.28 3.49 8.96
CA LEU A 251 4.45 2.70 9.32
C LEU A 251 5.76 3.30 8.79
N ARG A 252 6.83 3.19 9.59
CA ARG A 252 8.19 3.48 9.16
C ARG A 252 8.98 2.20 8.96
N TRP A 253 9.73 2.15 7.87
CA TRP A 253 10.66 1.06 7.61
C TRP A 253 11.97 1.30 8.36
N GLN A 254 12.42 0.31 9.13
CA GLN A 254 13.76 0.32 9.69
C GLN A 254 14.69 -0.38 8.69
N ASP A 255 15.62 0.38 8.11
CA ASP A 255 16.70 -0.21 7.31
C ASP A 255 17.48 -1.19 8.19
N ALA A 256 17.84 -2.36 7.64
CA ALA A 256 18.81 -3.25 8.25
C ALA A 256 20.21 -2.62 8.16
N SER A 257 20.47 -1.60 8.99
CA SER A 257 21.81 -1.10 9.21
C SER A 257 22.58 -2.11 10.09
N PRO A 258 23.85 -2.40 9.80
CA PRO A 258 24.67 -3.28 10.66
C PRO A 258 24.88 -2.72 12.07
N ASP A 259 24.61 -1.44 12.28
CA ASP A 259 24.94 -0.75 13.52
C ASP A 259 23.67 -0.42 14.32
N GLY A 260 23.41 -1.25 15.33
CA GLY A 260 22.53 -0.91 16.43
C GLY A 260 23.09 0.26 17.22
N ALA A 261 22.69 1.47 16.88
CA ALA A 261 22.85 2.65 17.73
C ALA A 261 21.60 3.52 17.58
N GLY A 262 20.67 3.35 18.53
CA GLY A 262 19.57 4.29 18.72
C GLY A 262 20.14 5.67 19.02
N ALA A 263 19.91 6.64 18.13
CA ALA A 263 20.08 8.04 18.46
C ALA A 263 18.98 8.43 19.46
N PRO A 264 19.30 9.06 20.60
CA PRO A 264 18.30 9.43 21.59
C PRO A 264 17.41 10.55 21.04
N ALA A 265 16.10 10.43 21.31
CA ALA A 265 15.14 11.49 21.10
C ALA A 265 15.53 12.70 21.97
N ASP A 266 15.98 13.78 21.35
CA ASP A 266 16.28 15.03 22.04
C ASP A 266 14.95 15.69 22.44
N GLY A 267 14.58 15.47 23.71
CA GLY A 267 13.47 16.16 24.35
C GLY A 267 13.90 17.58 24.69
N ARG A 268 13.39 18.56 23.94
CA ARG A 268 13.32 19.95 24.42
C ARG A 268 11.89 20.44 24.37
N SER A 269 11.25 20.31 25.53
CA SER A 269 10.22 21.24 26.00
C SER A 269 10.76 22.67 25.98
N ALA A 270 10.10 23.57 25.25
CA ALA A 270 10.22 25.00 25.49
C ALA A 270 8.82 25.54 25.74
N GLY A 271 8.51 25.70 27.02
CA GLY A 271 7.44 26.60 27.46
C GLY A 271 7.97 28.03 27.48
N ARG A 272 7.25 28.93 26.81
CA ARG A 272 6.75 30.22 27.30
C ARG A 272 5.87 30.83 26.23
#